data_AF-A0A259FLI5-F1
#
_entry.id   AF-A0A259FLI5-F1
#
_cell.length_a   1.000
_cell.length_b   1.000
_cell.length_c   1.000
_cell.angle_alpha   90.00
_cell.angle_beta   90.00
_cell.angle_gamma   90.00
#
_symmetry.space_group_name_H-M   'P 1'
#
loop_
_entity.id
_entity.type
_entity.pdbx_description
1 polymer ?
#
loop_
_entity_poly.entity_id
_entity_poly.type
_entity_poly.pdbx_seq_one_letter_code
_entity_poly.pdbx_strand_id
1 'polypeptide(L)'
;MKTSLALILAPLLAAGPAFADPPAHAPAHGYHKKHDRDHDDDKHYKRDKHYKAKSGTIYVRDYGITSGRCNRDEIGAVIGGVTGVIVGSQVADRDDRVVGMVVGGVLGAVLGHAIGDRMDDRDRACMGHALELGKPGVPVVWGHGGHQYRFIPRGDARDGCRHATLIVDGKKPREVLACPAGRGNWTFRRT
;
A
#
# COMPACT_ATOMS: atom_id res chain seq x y z
N MET A 1 -54.33 47.52 -31.26
CA MET A 1 -53.25 46.55 -30.97
C MET A 1 -52.83 46.71 -29.52
N LYS A 2 -53.24 45.80 -28.64
CA LYS A 2 -52.73 45.64 -27.27
C LYS A 2 -53.34 44.37 -26.67
N THR A 3 -52.49 43.59 -25.98
CA THR A 3 -52.71 42.51 -24.99
C THR A 3 -52.00 41.22 -25.40
N SER A 4 -51.34 40.44 -24.56
CA SER A 4 -50.81 40.58 -23.20
C SER A 4 -49.93 39.34 -22.99
N LEU A 5 -48.87 39.48 -22.19
CA LEU A 5 -48.01 38.41 -21.69
C LEU A 5 -48.81 37.32 -20.95
N ALA A 6 -48.42 36.06 -21.08
CA ALA A 6 -48.62 35.03 -20.06
C ALA A 6 -47.43 34.05 -20.06
N LEU A 7 -46.49 34.27 -19.14
CA LEU A 7 -45.45 33.31 -18.75
C LEU A 7 -46.09 32.26 -17.83
N ILE A 8 -46.07 30.99 -18.24
CA ILE A 8 -46.46 29.86 -17.37
C ILE A 8 -45.18 29.29 -16.77
N LEU A 9 -45.02 29.51 -15.46
CA LEU A 9 -43.94 28.98 -14.63
C LEU A 9 -44.30 27.54 -14.23
N ALA A 10 -43.51 26.55 -14.67
CA ALA A 10 -43.66 25.15 -14.24
C ALA A 10 -42.90 24.92 -12.92
N PRO A 11 -43.50 24.30 -11.89
CA PRO A 11 -42.79 23.97 -10.66
C PRO A 11 -41.98 22.67 -10.84
N LEU A 12 -40.66 22.77 -10.68
CA LEU A 12 -39.78 21.63 -10.46
C LEU A 12 -40.00 21.09 -9.04
N LEU A 13 -40.66 19.93 -8.91
CA LEU A 13 -40.72 19.18 -7.66
C LEU A 13 -39.31 18.64 -7.33
N ALA A 14 -38.60 19.35 -6.46
CA ALA A 14 -37.41 18.84 -5.81
C ALA A 14 -37.83 17.80 -4.75
N ALA A 15 -37.77 16.52 -5.11
CA ALA A 15 -37.84 15.44 -4.13
C ALA A 15 -36.49 15.37 -3.39
N GLY A 16 -36.41 16.00 -2.22
CA GLY A 16 -35.30 15.81 -1.30
C GLY A 16 -35.29 14.38 -0.73
N PRO A 17 -34.13 13.84 -0.31
CA PRO A 17 -34.10 12.55 0.37
C PRO A 17 -34.87 12.67 1.69
N ALA A 18 -35.96 11.91 1.81
CA ALA A 18 -36.63 11.73 3.08
C ALA A 18 -35.75 10.82 3.97
N PHE A 19 -34.95 11.44 4.84
CA PHE A 19 -34.34 10.74 5.97
C PHE A 19 -35.45 10.41 6.97
N ALA A 20 -36.07 9.24 6.78
CA ALA A 20 -36.99 8.67 7.75
C ALA A 20 -36.18 7.96 8.84
N ASP A 21 -35.75 8.70 9.86
CA ASP A 21 -35.27 8.09 11.09
C ASP A 21 -36.48 7.49 11.85
N PRO A 22 -36.40 6.21 12.27
CA PRO A 22 -37.51 5.55 12.95
C PRO A 22 -37.78 6.18 14.33
N PRO A 23 -39.04 6.23 14.78
CA PRO A 23 -39.40 6.82 16.06
C PRO A 23 -38.75 6.08 17.24
N ALA A 24 -38.31 6.84 18.24
CA ALA A 24 -37.44 6.38 19.35
C ALA A 24 -38.00 5.22 20.20
N HIS A 25 -39.28 4.89 20.07
CA HIS A 25 -39.96 3.88 20.88
C HIS A 25 -40.17 2.53 20.16
N ALA A 26 -39.71 2.36 18.92
CA ALA A 26 -39.77 1.09 18.20
C ALA A 26 -38.54 0.87 17.28
N PRO A 27 -37.35 0.58 17.84
CA PRO A 27 -36.19 0.20 17.04
C PRO A 27 -36.50 -1.08 16.26
N ALA A 28 -36.29 -1.10 14.94
CA ALA A 28 -36.52 -2.28 14.12
C ALA A 28 -35.46 -3.37 14.44
N HIS A 29 -35.81 -4.29 15.32
CA HIS A 29 -35.03 -5.49 15.62
C HIS A 29 -35.21 -6.49 14.47
N GLY A 30 -34.40 -6.33 13.42
CA GLY A 30 -34.26 -7.31 12.35
C GLY A 30 -33.61 -8.60 12.87
N TYR A 31 -34.42 -9.65 13.03
CA TYR A 31 -34.01 -10.99 13.44
C TYR A 31 -33.21 -11.67 12.32
N HIS A 32 -31.89 -11.45 12.24
CA HIS A 32 -31.02 -12.28 11.41
C HIS A 32 -30.67 -13.56 12.17
N LYS A 33 -31.39 -14.63 11.85
CA LYS A 33 -31.09 -15.98 12.31
C LYS A 33 -29.67 -16.35 11.86
N LYS A 34 -28.87 -16.69 12.86
CA LYS A 34 -27.54 -17.29 12.75
C LYS A 34 -27.64 -18.54 11.87
N HIS A 35 -26.91 -18.54 10.77
CA HIS A 35 -26.44 -19.78 10.17
C HIS A 35 -25.02 -19.99 10.67
N ASP A 36 -24.89 -20.89 11.62
CA ASP A 36 -23.62 -21.50 12.00
C ASP A 36 -23.04 -22.18 10.75
N ARG A 37 -22.00 -21.57 10.18
CA ARG A 37 -21.06 -22.23 9.29
C ARG A 37 -19.67 -21.75 9.66
N ASP A 38 -18.94 -22.69 10.24
CA ASP A 38 -17.52 -22.68 10.59
C ASP A 38 -16.65 -21.83 9.65
N HIS A 39 -16.46 -20.56 9.99
CA HIS A 39 -15.40 -19.75 9.43
C HIS A 39 -14.90 -18.76 10.46
N ASP A 40 -13.60 -18.86 10.73
CA ASP A 40 -12.70 -17.75 11.05
C ASP A 40 -13.09 -16.86 12.23
N ASP A 41 -12.54 -17.16 13.40
CA ASP A 41 -12.27 -16.13 14.40
C ASP A 41 -11.00 -16.50 15.20
N ASP A 42 -9.87 -16.46 14.51
CA ASP A 42 -8.57 -16.26 15.14
C ASP A 42 -8.60 -14.94 15.92
N LYS A 43 -8.99 -15.03 17.20
CA LYS A 43 -8.80 -13.98 18.20
C LYS A 43 -7.31 -13.77 18.45
N HIS A 44 -6.63 -13.12 17.52
CA HIS A 44 -5.32 -12.55 17.77
C HIS A 44 -5.49 -11.15 18.36
N TYR A 45 -5.22 -11.06 19.66
CA TYR A 45 -4.79 -9.83 20.31
C TYR A 45 -3.81 -9.10 19.35
N LYS A 46 -4.24 -7.95 18.81
CA LYS A 46 -3.40 -7.09 17.98
C LYS A 46 -2.27 -6.54 18.85
N ARG A 47 -1.21 -7.34 19.04
CA ARG A 47 0.08 -6.76 19.40
C ARG A 47 0.51 -6.04 18.14
N ASP A 48 0.43 -4.72 18.15
CA ASP A 48 0.94 -3.86 17.08
C ASP A 48 2.43 -4.17 16.89
N LYS A 49 2.71 -5.16 16.03
CA LYS A 49 4.06 -5.57 15.69
C LYS A 49 4.58 -4.49 14.76
N HIS A 50 5.24 -3.53 15.37
CA HIS A 50 6.01 -2.52 14.69
C HIS A 50 7.26 -3.16 14.09
N TYR A 51 7.49 -2.95 12.80
CA TYR A 51 8.63 -3.48 12.06
C TYR A 51 9.69 -2.40 11.93
N LYS A 52 10.80 -2.56 12.65
CA LYS A 52 11.92 -1.63 12.60
C LYS A 52 12.73 -1.85 11.33
N ALA A 53 12.77 -0.83 10.48
CA ALA A 53 13.56 -0.80 9.27
C ALA A 53 15.04 -0.60 9.56
N LYS A 54 15.88 -0.98 8.58
CA LYS A 54 17.31 -0.63 8.58
C LYS A 54 17.54 0.88 8.59
N SER A 55 16.65 1.69 8.00
CA SER A 55 16.70 3.15 8.09
C SER A 55 16.27 3.74 9.44
N GLY A 56 15.86 2.90 10.41
CA GLY A 56 15.28 3.34 11.68
C GLY A 56 13.80 3.68 11.62
N THR A 57 13.21 3.72 10.42
CA THR A 57 11.77 3.89 10.22
C THR A 57 10.98 2.74 10.83
N ILE A 58 9.86 3.02 11.48
CA ILE A 58 8.98 1.98 12.00
C ILE A 58 7.81 1.78 11.04
N TYR A 59 7.61 0.56 10.56
CA TYR A 59 6.45 0.22 9.72
C TYR A 59 5.39 -0.51 10.54
N VAL A 60 4.13 -0.15 10.33
CA VAL A 60 2.97 -0.82 10.97
C VAL A 60 2.75 -2.24 10.45
N ARG A 61 3.23 -2.53 9.23
CA ARG A 61 3.05 -3.80 8.52
C ARG A 61 4.32 -4.13 7.76
N ASP A 62 4.62 -5.42 7.63
CA ASP A 62 5.75 -5.88 6.80
C ASP A 62 5.34 -6.36 5.41
N TYR A 63 4.04 -6.51 5.14
CA TYR A 63 3.51 -6.99 3.86
C TYR A 63 4.11 -8.34 3.40
N GLY A 64 4.51 -9.19 4.36
CA GLY A 64 5.12 -10.50 4.11
C GLY A 64 6.63 -10.48 3.87
N ILE A 65 7.27 -9.31 3.90
CA ILE A 65 8.67 -9.14 3.48
C ILE A 65 9.64 -9.96 4.35
N THR A 66 9.40 -10.00 5.66
CA THR A 66 10.23 -10.75 6.60
C THR A 66 10.20 -12.26 6.35
N SER A 67 9.13 -12.75 5.69
CA SER A 67 8.95 -14.14 5.26
C SER A 67 9.44 -14.44 3.84
N GLY A 68 10.04 -13.45 3.15
CA GLY A 68 10.53 -13.62 1.77
C GLY A 68 9.44 -13.50 0.70
N ARG A 69 8.29 -12.93 1.04
CA ARG A 69 7.18 -12.67 0.10
C ARG A 69 6.85 -11.18 0.08
N CYS A 70 6.15 -10.72 -0.95
CA CYS A 70 5.53 -9.41 -0.91
C CYS A 70 4.05 -9.53 -1.28
N ASN A 71 3.17 -9.08 -0.39
CA ASN A 71 1.73 -9.03 -0.59
C ASN A 71 1.34 -7.73 -1.32
N ARG A 72 1.25 -7.79 -2.65
CA ARG A 72 0.93 -6.62 -3.47
C ARG A 72 -0.48 -6.09 -3.28
N ASP A 73 -1.44 -6.94 -2.93
CA ASP A 73 -2.83 -6.53 -2.74
C ASP A 73 -2.97 -5.71 -1.46
N GLU A 74 -2.30 -6.14 -0.40
CA GLU A 74 -2.23 -5.41 0.87
C GLU A 74 -1.51 -4.08 0.72
N ILE A 75 -0.38 -4.07 0.00
CA ILE A 75 0.31 -2.84 -0.40
C ILE A 75 -0.61 -1.94 -1.22
N GLY A 76 -1.34 -2.51 -2.19
CA GLY A 76 -2.26 -1.80 -3.05
C GLY A 76 -3.45 -1.21 -2.32
N ALA A 77 -3.94 -1.89 -1.29
CA ALA A 77 -4.98 -1.36 -0.39
C ALA A 77 -4.46 -0.19 0.44
N VAL A 78 -3.19 -0.22 0.85
CA VAL A 78 -2.58 0.93 1.55
C VAL A 78 -2.35 2.09 0.59
N ILE A 79 -1.82 1.84 -0.61
CA ILE A 79 -1.59 2.89 -1.62
C ILE A 79 -2.93 3.50 -2.12
N GLY A 80 -3.94 2.67 -2.37
CA GLY A 80 -5.21 3.08 -2.99
C GLY A 80 -6.35 3.39 -2.03
N GLY A 81 -6.37 2.78 -0.85
CA GLY A 81 -7.40 2.98 0.17
C GLY A 81 -7.05 4.04 1.21
N VAL A 82 -5.76 4.37 1.37
CA VAL A 82 -5.31 5.38 2.34
C VAL A 82 -5.15 6.73 1.65
N THR A 83 -6.27 7.31 1.24
CA THR A 83 -6.34 8.77 1.08
C THR A 83 -6.46 9.49 2.44
N GLY A 84 -6.53 8.77 3.58
CA GLY A 84 -6.93 9.40 4.85
C GLY A 84 -6.25 8.92 6.14
N VAL A 85 -5.37 7.93 6.13
CA VAL A 85 -4.65 7.52 7.36
C VAL A 85 -3.15 7.52 7.10
N ILE A 86 -2.62 8.72 6.87
CA ILE A 86 -1.33 9.01 7.49
C ILE A 86 -1.60 8.77 8.98
N VAL A 87 -1.11 7.67 9.55
CA VAL A 87 -0.95 7.59 11.02
C VAL A 87 0.12 8.61 11.34
N GLY A 88 -0.29 9.87 11.34
CA GLY A 88 0.50 11.03 11.65
C GLY A 88 0.47 11.16 13.16
N SER A 89 1.64 10.94 13.76
CA SER A 89 2.02 11.41 15.09
C SER A 89 1.05 11.06 16.22
N GLN A 90 1.33 9.97 16.91
CA GLN A 90 1.54 9.93 18.37
C GLN A 90 1.75 8.47 18.79
N VAL A 91 2.52 8.26 19.86
CA VAL A 91 2.80 6.97 20.52
C VAL A 91 4.01 6.19 19.97
N ALA A 92 5.18 6.82 20.04
CA ALA A 92 6.37 6.22 20.67
C ALA A 92 7.34 7.37 20.95
N ASP A 93 8.13 7.25 22.01
CA ASP A 93 9.01 8.28 22.52
C ASP A 93 9.84 9.01 21.44
N ARG A 94 10.09 10.30 21.72
CA ARG A 94 10.79 11.39 21.00
C ARG A 94 11.73 11.16 19.77
N ASP A 95 11.97 9.96 19.27
CA ASP A 95 12.75 9.68 18.06
C ASP A 95 12.10 8.70 17.06
N ASP A 96 11.02 8.01 17.42
CA ASP A 96 10.46 6.93 16.61
C ASP A 96 9.34 7.41 15.67
N ARG A 97 9.64 7.50 14.37
CA ARG A 97 8.65 7.81 13.32
C ARG A 97 8.03 6.54 12.75
N VAL A 98 6.74 6.38 13.00
CA VAL A 98 5.91 5.35 12.37
C VAL A 98 5.49 5.82 10.97
N VAL A 99 5.73 4.99 9.96
CA VAL A 99 5.38 5.22 8.56
C VAL A 99 4.53 4.07 8.05
N GLY A 100 3.47 4.39 7.30
CA GLY A 100 2.55 3.38 6.77
C GLY A 100 3.14 2.56 5.63
N MET A 101 3.97 3.17 4.79
CA MET A 101 4.35 2.61 3.48
C MET A 101 5.64 3.23 2.93
N VAL A 102 6.44 2.42 2.23
CA VAL A 102 7.47 2.91 1.29
C VAL A 102 6.78 3.28 -0.02
N VAL A 103 6.80 4.55 -0.39
CA VAL A 103 6.35 4.97 -1.73
C VAL A 103 7.51 4.72 -2.69
N GLY A 104 7.21 3.93 -3.72
CA GLY A 104 8.19 3.30 -4.59
C GLY A 104 9.16 4.25 -5.29
N GLY A 105 10.35 3.72 -5.57
CA GLY A 105 11.45 4.44 -6.20
C GLY A 105 11.43 4.52 -7.72
N VAL A 106 12.16 5.49 -8.27
CA VAL A 106 12.39 5.56 -9.72
C VAL A 106 13.38 4.46 -10.12
N LEU A 107 12.86 3.44 -10.81
CA LEU A 107 13.67 2.47 -11.54
C LEU A 107 13.85 3.00 -12.95
N GLY A 108 14.86 3.85 -13.15
CA GLY A 108 15.15 4.41 -14.48
C GLY A 108 15.57 3.34 -15.51
N ALA A 109 16.46 3.69 -16.43
CA ALA A 109 16.99 2.79 -17.47
C ALA A 109 17.70 1.50 -16.97
N VAL A 110 17.77 1.29 -15.65
CA VAL A 110 18.45 0.19 -14.96
C VAL A 110 17.93 -1.18 -15.39
N LEU A 111 16.61 -1.35 -15.39
CA LEU A 111 15.95 -2.61 -15.70
C LEU A 111 15.65 -2.79 -17.20
N GLY A 112 15.80 -1.72 -17.98
CA GLY A 112 15.38 -1.63 -19.38
C GLY A 112 13.89 -1.36 -19.52
N HIS A 113 13.51 -0.71 -20.64
CA HIS A 113 12.14 -0.26 -20.93
C HIS A 113 11.10 -1.38 -20.71
N ALA A 114 11.36 -2.57 -21.26
CA ALA A 114 10.43 -3.69 -21.16
C ALA A 114 10.07 -4.11 -19.72
N ILE A 115 11.01 -4.10 -18.77
CA ILE A 115 10.70 -4.44 -17.37
C ILE A 115 10.11 -3.22 -16.67
N GLY A 116 10.70 -2.04 -16.88
CA GLY A 116 10.29 -0.79 -16.22
C GLY A 116 8.85 -0.40 -16.51
N ASP A 117 8.41 -0.48 -17.77
CA ASP A 117 7.05 -0.06 -18.19
C ASP A 117 5.94 -0.90 -17.59
N ARG A 118 6.26 -2.13 -17.16
CA ARG A 118 5.31 -3.08 -16.57
C ARG A 118 5.26 -2.98 -15.06
N MET A 119 6.23 -2.32 -14.43
CA MET A 119 6.29 -2.18 -12.98
C MET A 119 5.42 -1.02 -12.51
N ASP A 120 4.48 -1.33 -11.61
CA ASP A 120 3.62 -0.35 -10.95
C ASP A 120 4.14 0.03 -9.56
N ASP A 121 3.45 0.96 -8.89
CA ASP A 121 3.86 1.45 -7.57
C ASP A 121 3.92 0.35 -6.51
N ARG A 122 3.13 -0.72 -6.66
CA ARG A 122 3.11 -1.87 -5.74
C ARG A 122 4.39 -2.68 -5.88
N ASP A 123 4.85 -2.91 -7.11
CA ASP A 123 6.15 -3.56 -7.36
C ASP A 123 7.32 -2.76 -6.79
N ARG A 124 7.28 -1.44 -6.98
CA ARG A 124 8.30 -0.51 -6.46
C ARG A 124 8.33 -0.50 -4.94
N ALA A 125 7.15 -0.52 -4.32
CA ALA A 125 7.01 -0.61 -2.88
C ALA A 125 7.50 -1.95 -2.31
N CYS A 126 7.23 -3.08 -2.99
CA CYS A 126 7.79 -4.39 -2.62
C CYS A 126 9.32 -4.34 -2.54
N MET A 127 9.98 -3.76 -3.54
CA MET A 127 11.44 -3.61 -3.52
C MET A 127 11.91 -2.69 -2.40
N GLY A 128 11.27 -1.54 -2.21
CA GLY A 128 11.66 -0.60 -1.17
C GLY A 128 11.49 -1.18 0.24
N HIS A 129 10.41 -1.90 0.51
CA HIS A 129 10.28 -2.63 1.78
C HIS A 129 11.26 -3.79 1.90
N ALA A 130 11.57 -4.52 0.82
CA ALA A 130 12.60 -5.55 0.84
C ALA A 130 13.97 -4.98 1.23
N LEU A 131 14.30 -3.76 0.80
CA LEU A 131 15.54 -3.09 1.22
C LEU A 131 15.53 -2.71 2.69
N GLU A 132 14.36 -2.38 3.25
CA GLU A 132 14.21 -1.90 4.63
C GLU A 132 14.06 -3.01 5.66
N LEU A 133 13.28 -4.04 5.34
CA LEU A 133 12.88 -5.12 6.25
C LEU A 133 13.47 -6.48 5.87
N GLY A 134 13.90 -6.63 4.61
CA GLY A 134 14.42 -7.90 4.10
C GLY A 134 15.81 -8.23 4.65
N LYS A 135 15.99 -9.52 4.94
CA LYS A 135 17.29 -10.07 5.34
C LYS A 135 18.24 -10.14 4.13
N PRO A 136 19.50 -9.70 4.25
CA PRO A 136 20.50 -9.90 3.22
C PRO A 136 20.59 -11.36 2.75
N GLY A 137 20.63 -11.57 1.43
CA GLY A 137 20.68 -12.88 0.79
C GLY A 137 19.35 -13.62 0.69
N VAL A 138 18.31 -13.19 1.40
CA VAL A 138 16.99 -13.84 1.36
C VAL A 138 16.15 -13.22 0.24
N PRO A 139 15.66 -14.01 -0.73
CA PRO A 139 14.82 -13.50 -1.80
C PRO A 139 13.44 -13.08 -1.25
N VAL A 140 12.98 -11.91 -1.69
CA VAL A 140 11.60 -11.45 -1.57
C VAL A 140 10.93 -11.65 -2.93
N VAL A 141 9.86 -12.45 -2.97
CA VAL A 141 9.18 -12.82 -4.22
C VAL A 141 7.73 -12.36 -4.28
N TRP A 142 7.30 -11.96 -5.48
CA TRP A 142 5.91 -11.64 -5.80
C TRP A 142 5.60 -11.86 -7.28
N GLY A 143 4.31 -11.85 -7.62
CA GLY A 143 3.82 -11.95 -8.98
C GLY A 143 3.06 -10.70 -9.41
N HIS A 144 3.17 -10.33 -10.68
CA HIS A 144 2.40 -9.24 -11.29
C HIS A 144 2.31 -9.44 -12.80
N GLY A 145 1.10 -9.36 -13.38
CA GLY A 145 0.92 -9.29 -14.83
C GLY A 145 1.49 -10.51 -15.57
N GLY A 146 1.41 -11.70 -14.97
CA GLY A 146 2.00 -12.93 -15.53
C GLY A 146 3.51 -13.08 -15.32
N HIS A 147 4.16 -12.11 -14.67
CA HIS A 147 5.59 -12.13 -14.38
C HIS A 147 5.87 -12.49 -12.91
N GLN A 148 6.98 -13.20 -12.69
CA GLN A 148 7.48 -13.51 -11.36
C GLN A 148 8.73 -12.68 -11.05
N TYR A 149 8.65 -11.89 -9.99
CA TYR A 149 9.74 -11.05 -9.51
C TYR A 149 10.41 -11.71 -8.31
N ARG A 150 11.74 -11.63 -8.29
CA ARG A 150 12.58 -12.05 -7.16
C ARG A 150 13.61 -10.97 -6.91
N PHE A 151 13.49 -10.31 -5.76
CA PHE A 151 14.37 -9.25 -5.34
C PHE A 151 15.17 -9.69 -4.11
N ILE A 152 16.50 -9.61 -4.18
CA ILE A 152 17.40 -10.14 -3.16
C ILE A 152 18.22 -8.96 -2.61
N PRO A 153 17.93 -8.48 -1.40
CA PRO A 153 18.80 -7.52 -0.71
C PRO A 153 20.18 -8.15 -0.49
N ARG A 154 21.27 -7.42 -0.74
CA ARG A 154 22.63 -7.98 -0.62
C ARG A 154 23.41 -7.38 0.54
N GLY A 155 23.50 -6.06 0.61
CA GLY A 155 24.26 -5.40 1.66
C GLY A 155 24.20 -3.88 1.51
N ASP A 156 24.67 -3.18 2.53
CA ASP A 156 24.75 -1.72 2.52
C ASP A 156 25.93 -1.24 1.68
N ALA A 157 25.81 -0.02 1.16
CA ALA A 157 26.81 0.72 0.39
C ALA A 157 26.99 2.11 1.04
N ARG A 158 27.82 2.97 0.43
CA ARG A 158 28.02 4.33 0.92
C ARG A 158 26.72 5.14 0.88
N ASP A 159 26.65 6.16 1.74
CA ASP A 159 25.57 7.16 1.78
C ASP A 159 24.16 6.58 2.00
N GLY A 160 24.09 5.45 2.73
CA GLY A 160 22.82 4.76 3.00
C GLY A 160 22.25 3.99 1.81
N CYS A 161 22.97 3.93 0.69
CA CYS A 161 22.60 3.08 -0.44
C CYS A 161 22.74 1.60 -0.08
N ARG A 162 22.11 0.74 -0.88
CA ARG A 162 22.06 -0.71 -0.66
C ARG A 162 22.17 -1.44 -2.00
N HIS A 163 23.01 -2.46 -2.05
CA HIS A 163 23.09 -3.39 -3.17
C HIS A 163 21.93 -4.38 -3.11
N ALA A 164 21.36 -4.67 -4.27
CA ALA A 164 20.37 -5.72 -4.43
C ALA A 164 20.49 -6.39 -5.80
N THR A 165 19.84 -7.55 -5.92
CA THR A 165 19.76 -8.29 -7.17
C THR A 165 18.29 -8.46 -7.54
N LEU A 166 17.91 -8.11 -8.77
CA LEU A 166 16.57 -8.35 -9.32
C LEU A 166 16.63 -9.45 -10.38
N ILE A 167 15.72 -10.42 -10.26
CA ILE A 167 15.46 -11.47 -11.24
C ILE A 167 13.98 -11.39 -11.62
N VAL A 168 13.69 -11.40 -12.92
CA VAL A 168 12.32 -11.42 -13.46
C VAL A 168 12.18 -12.64 -14.35
N ASP A 169 11.18 -13.48 -14.11
CA ASP A 169 10.90 -14.72 -14.85
C ASP A 169 12.10 -15.68 -14.94
N GLY A 170 12.91 -15.74 -13.88
CA GLY A 170 14.12 -16.58 -13.85
C GLY A 170 15.23 -16.16 -14.84
N LYS A 171 15.10 -15.00 -15.49
CA LYS A 171 16.11 -14.46 -16.41
C LYS A 171 17.40 -14.07 -15.67
N LYS A 172 18.43 -13.72 -16.45
CA LYS A 172 19.74 -13.29 -15.92
C LYS A 172 19.57 -12.26 -14.77
N PRO A 173 20.18 -12.50 -13.60
CA PRO A 173 20.13 -11.56 -12.49
C PRO A 173 20.69 -10.20 -12.88
N ARG A 174 20.03 -9.14 -12.43
CA ARG A 174 20.48 -7.75 -12.61
C ARG A 174 20.88 -7.19 -11.27
N GLU A 175 22.13 -6.76 -11.16
CA GLU A 175 22.59 -6.05 -9.98
C GLU A 175 22.14 -4.59 -10.04
N VAL A 176 21.63 -4.10 -8.91
CA VAL A 176 21.11 -2.75 -8.76
C VAL A 176 21.65 -2.13 -7.48
N LEU A 177 21.95 -0.85 -7.55
CA LEU A 177 22.23 -0.01 -6.39
C LEU A 177 21.00 0.82 -6.09
N ALA A 178 20.42 0.65 -4.92
CA ALA A 178 19.28 1.43 -4.45
C ALA A 178 19.76 2.48 -3.45
N CYS A 179 19.57 3.75 -3.74
CA CYS A 179 19.94 4.85 -2.86
C CYS A 179 18.70 5.54 -2.28
N PRO A 180 18.73 5.96 -1.00
CA PRO A 180 17.61 6.68 -0.41
C PRO A 180 17.41 8.03 -1.13
N ALA A 181 16.17 8.35 -1.48
CA ALA A 181 15.79 9.58 -2.19
C ALA A 181 14.86 10.49 -1.36
N GLY A 182 14.67 10.16 -0.08
CA GLY A 182 13.70 10.80 0.80
C GLY A 182 12.98 9.76 1.67
N ARG A 183 12.00 10.19 2.47
CA ARG A 183 11.30 9.33 3.43
C ARG A 183 10.68 8.11 2.75
N GLY A 184 11.29 6.94 2.96
CA GLY A 184 10.83 5.67 2.42
C GLY A 184 10.90 5.59 0.89
N ASN A 185 11.56 6.51 0.19
CA ASN A 185 11.68 6.50 -1.26
C ASN A 185 13.10 6.10 -1.67
N TRP A 186 13.21 5.40 -2.81
CA TRP A 186 14.47 4.86 -3.31
C TRP A 186 14.74 5.34 -4.73
N THR A 187 15.99 5.42 -5.15
CA THR A 187 16.37 5.56 -6.56
C THR A 187 17.27 4.40 -6.91
N PHE A 188 16.95 3.71 -8.00
CA PHE A 188 17.71 2.56 -8.44
C PHE A 188 18.66 2.97 -9.58
N ARG A 189 19.90 2.49 -9.50
CA ARG A 189 20.96 2.68 -10.50
C ARG A 189 21.56 1.32 -10.86
N ARG A 190 22.17 1.22 -12.04
CA ARG A 190 22.97 0.03 -12.40
C ARG A 190 24.32 0.14 -11.68
N THR A 191 24.73 -0.95 -11.04
CA THR A 191 26.08 -1.10 -10.47
C THR A 191 27.12 -1.34 -11.56
#